data_AF-A0A2E1JB30-F1
#
_entry.id   AF-A0A2E1JB30-F1
#
_cell.length_a   1.000
_cell.length_b   1.000
_cell.length_c   1.000
_cell.angle_alpha   90.00
_cell.angle_beta   90.00
_cell.angle_gamma   90.00
#
_symmetry.space_group_name_H-M   'P 1'
#
loop_
_entity.id
_entity.type
_entity.pdbx_description
1 polymer ?
#
loop_
_entity_poly.entity_id
_entity_poly.type
_entity_poly.pdbx_seq_one_letter_code
_entity_poly.pdbx_strand_id
1 'polypeptide(L)'
;MPASKHSDELVQKILEMLLDGMWINEACRKVGITDRTLRRWRQDDDKLRAQVDDAQKMGYMKQLETAFSKLRKAKGRDQILRADKEIVHLEWIISKMVPGFEDKRKVTAEIKTVQVQWLDDGDEDARALDPSADLLSPGSDTDLVH
;
A
#
# COMPACT_ATOMS: atom_id res chain seq x y z
N MET A 1 -34.59 10.33 -6.17
CA MET A 1 -33.62 11.43 -6.00
C MET A 1 -33.00 11.72 -7.37
N PRO A 2 -32.97 12.97 -7.85
CA PRO A 2 -32.37 13.27 -9.14
C PRO A 2 -30.86 13.03 -9.04
N ALA A 3 -30.26 12.43 -10.08
CA ALA A 3 -28.82 12.27 -10.17
C ALA A 3 -28.19 13.66 -10.12
N SER A 4 -27.41 13.97 -9.08
CA SER A 4 -26.73 15.26 -8.96
C SER A 4 -25.83 15.41 -10.17
N LYS A 5 -26.19 16.35 -11.05
CA LYS A 5 -25.38 16.72 -12.21
C LYS A 5 -23.98 17.06 -11.73
N HIS A 6 -23.00 16.50 -12.43
CA HIS A 6 -21.57 16.78 -12.28
C HIS A 6 -21.35 18.29 -12.10
N SER A 7 -20.80 18.71 -10.96
CA SER A 7 -20.48 20.11 -10.69
C SER A 7 -18.97 20.24 -10.62
N ASP A 8 -18.40 20.84 -11.66
CA ASP A 8 -16.95 21.01 -11.80
C ASP A 8 -16.34 21.80 -10.62
N GLU A 9 -17.10 22.73 -10.04
CA GLU A 9 -16.70 23.47 -8.84
C GLU A 9 -16.55 22.57 -7.60
N LEU A 10 -17.44 21.60 -7.39
CA LEU A 10 -17.34 20.66 -6.27
C LEU A 10 -16.15 19.73 -6.46
N VAL A 11 -15.94 19.26 -7.68
CA VAL A 11 -14.79 18.44 -8.05
C VAL A 11 -13.50 19.19 -7.78
N GLN A 12 -13.40 20.44 -8.24
CA GLN A 12 -12.20 21.26 -8.05
C GLN A 12 -11.88 21.45 -6.56
N LYS A 13 -12.88 21.76 -5.73
CA LYS A 13 -12.70 21.88 -4.27
C LYS A 13 -12.23 20.57 -3.63
N ILE A 14 -12.76 19.43 -4.06
CA ILE A 14 -12.30 18.12 -3.58
C ILE A 14 -10.83 17.93 -3.95
N LEU A 15 -10.44 18.17 -5.21
CA LEU A 15 -9.07 18.00 -5.66
C LEU A 15 -8.08 18.87 -4.86
N GLU A 16 -8.44 20.12 -4.59
CA GLU A 16 -7.64 21.03 -3.75
C GLU A 16 -7.46 20.47 -2.32
N MET A 17 -8.53 19.99 -1.70
CA MET A 17 -8.46 19.38 -0.36
C MET A 17 -7.61 18.11 -0.36
N LEU A 18 -7.70 17.28 -1.40
CA LEU A 18 -6.89 16.08 -1.55
C LEU A 18 -5.41 16.42 -1.72
N LEU A 19 -5.08 17.44 -2.52
CA LEU A 19 -3.70 17.96 -2.67
C LEU A 19 -3.12 18.47 -1.35
N ASP A 20 -3.97 18.97 -0.45
CA ASP A 20 -3.60 19.34 0.92
C ASP A 20 -3.49 18.16 1.89
N GLY A 21 -3.73 16.93 1.42
CA GLY A 21 -3.62 15.71 2.19
C GLY A 21 -4.90 15.31 2.93
N MET A 22 -6.04 15.94 2.64
CA MET A 22 -7.31 15.51 3.22
C MET A 22 -7.71 14.13 2.72
N TRP A 23 -8.38 13.36 3.58
CA TRP A 23 -8.95 12.07 3.18
C TRP A 23 -10.19 12.28 2.32
N ILE A 24 -10.40 11.41 1.31
CA ILE A 24 -11.54 11.51 0.38
C ILE A 24 -12.88 11.64 1.10
N ASN A 25 -13.12 10.81 2.10
CA ASN A 25 -14.37 10.81 2.87
C ASN A 25 -14.59 12.15 3.59
N GLU A 26 -13.53 12.76 4.12
CA GLU A 26 -13.59 14.07 4.76
C GLU A 26 -13.81 15.20 3.75
N ALA A 27 -13.07 15.18 2.64
CA ALA A 27 -13.22 16.16 1.56
C ALA A 27 -14.64 16.14 0.98
N CYS A 28 -15.20 14.95 0.71
CA CYS A 28 -16.58 14.78 0.26
C CYS A 28 -17.58 15.37 1.26
N ARG A 29 -17.41 15.07 2.55
CA ARG A 29 -18.29 15.61 3.62
C ARG A 29 -18.23 17.13 3.68
N LYS A 30 -17.04 17.73 3.54
CA LYS A 30 -16.88 19.20 3.57
C LYS A 30 -17.59 19.91 2.43
N VAL A 31 -17.68 19.29 1.26
CA VAL A 31 -18.40 19.85 0.10
C VAL A 31 -19.86 19.40 0.00
N GLY A 32 -20.35 18.63 0.99
CA GLY A 32 -21.76 18.24 1.08
C GLY A 32 -22.15 17.04 0.21
N ILE A 33 -21.20 16.21 -0.23
CA ILE A 33 -21.48 14.99 -0.99
C ILE A 33 -21.04 13.73 -0.24
N THR A 34 -21.52 12.57 -0.68
CA THR A 34 -21.07 11.29 -0.16
C THR A 34 -19.89 10.75 -0.99
N ASP A 35 -19.02 9.97 -0.36
CA ASP A 35 -17.94 9.26 -1.07
C ASP A 35 -18.50 8.36 -2.19
N ARG A 36 -19.69 7.77 -1.99
CA ARG A 36 -20.38 6.98 -3.04
C ARG A 36 -20.71 7.82 -4.28
N THR A 37 -21.05 9.10 -4.10
CA THR A 37 -21.31 10.03 -5.21
C THR A 37 -20.04 10.27 -6.02
N LEU A 38 -18.93 10.59 -5.35
CA LEU A 38 -17.64 10.78 -6.03
C LEU A 38 -17.17 9.50 -6.72
N ARG A 39 -17.31 8.35 -6.06
CA ARG A 39 -16.97 7.05 -6.65
C ARG A 39 -17.74 6.78 -7.95
N ARG A 40 -19.03 7.11 -7.99
CA ARG A 40 -19.83 7.00 -9.20
C ARG A 40 -19.30 7.93 -10.31
N TRP A 41 -19.00 9.19 -9.99
CA TRP A 41 -18.42 10.12 -10.97
C TRP A 41 -17.09 9.61 -11.54
N ARG A 42 -16.22 9.04 -10.70
CA ARG A 42 -14.96 8.43 -11.13
C ARG A 42 -15.14 7.17 -11.99
N GLN A 43 -16.26 6.45 -11.86
CA GLN A 43 -16.56 5.30 -12.72
C GLN A 43 -16.98 5.75 -14.12
N ASP A 44 -17.73 6.86 -14.19
CA ASP A 44 -18.27 7.39 -15.44
C ASP A 44 -17.26 8.30 -16.18
N ASP A 45 -16.24 8.83 -15.49
CA ASP A 45 -15.21 9.72 -16.04
C ASP A 45 -13.78 9.28 -15.65
N ASP A 46 -13.03 8.74 -16.63
CA ASP A 46 -11.64 8.29 -16.47
C ASP A 46 -10.67 9.45 -16.17
N LYS A 47 -10.93 10.64 -16.73
CA LYS A 47 -10.08 11.83 -16.51
C LYS A 47 -10.21 12.29 -15.07
N LEU A 48 -11.45 12.38 -14.56
CA LEU A 48 -11.70 12.70 -13.16
C LEU A 48 -11.07 11.66 -12.23
N ARG A 49 -11.16 10.37 -12.58
CA ARG A 49 -10.52 9.30 -11.80
C ARG A 49 -9.02 9.53 -11.67
N ALA A 50 -8.33 9.79 -12.78
CA ALA A 50 -6.90 10.06 -12.80
C ALA A 50 -6.55 11.32 -11.96
N GLN A 51 -7.31 12.40 -12.12
CA GLN A 51 -7.10 13.63 -11.33
C GLN A 51 -7.23 13.41 -9.83
N VAL A 52 -8.24 12.64 -9.40
CA VAL A 52 -8.43 12.30 -7.98
C VAL A 52 -7.29 11.44 -7.46
N ASP A 53 -6.88 10.42 -8.23
CA ASP A 53 -5.79 9.52 -7.82
C ASP A 53 -4.46 10.26 -7.71
N ASP A 54 -4.16 11.17 -8.64
CA ASP A 54 -2.94 11.95 -8.62
C ASP A 54 -2.94 13.00 -7.50
N ALA A 55 -4.07 13.69 -7.29
CA ALA A 55 -4.24 14.61 -6.16
C ALA A 55 -4.03 13.91 -4.82
N GLN A 56 -4.60 12.71 -4.66
CA GLN A 56 -4.47 11.92 -3.44
C GLN A 56 -3.02 11.47 -3.20
N LYS A 57 -2.32 10.98 -4.24
CA LYS A 57 -0.89 10.62 -4.13
C LYS A 57 -0.05 11.82 -3.69
N MET A 58 -0.23 12.98 -4.33
CA MET A 58 0.49 14.21 -3.99
C MET A 58 0.20 14.65 -2.55
N GLY A 59 -1.05 14.60 -2.12
CA GLY A 59 -1.45 14.93 -0.75
C GLY A 59 -0.81 14.05 0.31
N TYR A 60 -0.69 12.74 0.06
CA TYR A 60 0.00 11.84 0.98
C TYR A 60 1.52 12.06 0.98
N MET A 61 2.14 12.33 -0.17
CA MET A 61 3.56 12.70 -0.23
C MET A 61 3.83 13.99 0.57
N LYS A 62 2.98 15.01 0.44
CA LYS A 62 3.06 16.26 1.22
C LYS A 62 2.93 16.01 2.73
N GLN A 63 2.02 15.12 3.13
CA GLN A 63 1.90 14.70 4.54
C GLN A 63 3.15 13.99 5.02
N LEU A 64 3.74 13.12 4.21
CA LEU A 64 4.96 12.39 4.55
C LEU A 64 6.14 13.36 4.77
N GLU A 65 6.34 14.34 3.88
CA GLU A 65 7.33 15.40 4.04
C GLU A 65 7.10 16.22 5.32
N THR A 66 5.83 16.51 5.63
CA THR A 66 5.45 17.21 6.86
C THR A 66 5.77 16.36 8.09
N ALA A 67 5.53 15.05 8.05
CA ALA A 67 5.82 14.12 9.13
C ALA A 67 7.34 14.00 9.37
N PHE A 68 8.15 13.92 8.31
CA PHE A 68 9.61 14.02 8.41
C PHE A 68 10.07 15.35 9.03
N SER A 69 9.42 16.46 8.63
CA SER A 69 9.71 17.76 9.21
C SER A 69 9.36 17.83 10.72
N LYS A 70 8.27 17.19 11.15
CA LYS A 70 7.91 17.05 12.57
C LYS A 70 8.95 16.22 13.32
N LEU A 71 9.36 15.07 12.76
CA LEU A 71 10.36 14.20 13.36
C LEU A 71 11.69 14.93 13.55
N ARG A 72 12.15 15.67 12.53
CA ARG A 72 13.41 16.44 12.60
C ARG A 72 13.40 17.54 13.66
N LYS A 73 12.23 18.11 13.95
CA LYS A 73 12.03 19.18 14.95
C LYS A 73 11.66 18.65 16.33
N ALA A 74 11.40 17.35 16.48
CA ALA A 74 10.96 16.75 17.72
C ALA A 74 12.07 16.85 18.78
N LYS A 75 11.70 17.25 20.00
CA LYS A 75 12.65 17.40 21.12
C LYS A 75 12.45 16.36 22.22
N GLY A 76 11.29 15.69 22.23
CA GLY A 76 10.91 14.72 23.25
C GLY A 76 10.51 13.37 22.67
N ARG A 77 10.68 12.32 23.48
CA ARG A 77 10.36 10.93 23.11
C ARG A 77 8.97 10.78 22.47
N ASP A 78 7.95 11.35 23.09
CA ASP A 78 6.57 11.21 22.61
C ASP A 78 6.35 11.88 21.25
N GLN A 79 7.03 13.00 20.99
CA GLN A 79 6.97 13.68 19.71
C GLN A 79 7.64 12.84 18.62
N ILE A 80 8.78 12.23 18.93
CA ILE A 80 9.50 11.32 18.03
C ILE A 80 8.60 10.12 17.72
N LEU A 81 8.06 9.43 18.74
CA LEU A 81 7.22 8.24 18.55
C LEU A 81 5.96 8.52 17.73
N ARG A 82 5.32 9.69 17.93
CA ARG A 82 4.15 10.08 17.14
C ARG A 82 4.51 10.34 15.68
N ALA A 83 5.57 11.10 15.43
CA ALA A 83 6.01 11.41 14.07
C ALA A 83 6.49 10.16 13.32
N ASP A 84 7.21 9.27 14.01
CA ASP A 84 7.66 7.98 13.48
C ASP A 84 6.48 7.09 13.09
N LYS A 85 5.49 6.95 13.97
CA LYS A 85 4.26 6.20 13.67
C LYS A 85 3.47 6.81 12.50
N GLU A 86 3.44 8.14 12.39
CA GLU A 86 2.81 8.86 11.29
C GLU A 86 3.53 8.55 9.96
N ILE A 87 4.87 8.59 9.95
CA ILE A 87 5.70 8.25 8.77
C ILE A 87 5.44 6.82 8.32
N VAL A 88 5.55 5.84 9.22
CA VAL A 88 5.35 4.41 8.88
C VAL A 88 3.96 4.17 8.28
N HIS A 89 2.92 4.83 8.81
CA HIS A 89 1.57 4.70 8.28
C HIS A 89 1.45 5.32 6.88
N LEU A 90 2.03 6.50 6.67
CA LEU A 90 2.02 7.18 5.36
C LEU A 90 2.82 6.41 4.31
N GLU A 91 3.99 5.87 4.65
CA GLU A 91 4.79 5.01 3.77
C GLU A 91 4.00 3.78 3.35
N TRP A 92 3.33 3.10 4.29
CA TRP A 92 2.47 1.96 3.97
C TRP A 92 1.35 2.36 3.01
N ILE A 93 0.66 3.48 3.25
CA ILE A 93 -0.39 3.99 2.35
C ILE A 93 0.18 4.26 0.95
N ILE A 94 1.28 5.01 0.86
CA ILE A 94 1.91 5.40 -0.41
C ILE A 94 2.37 4.15 -1.18
N SER A 95 2.88 3.12 -0.50
CA SER A 95 3.27 1.84 -1.12
C SER A 95 2.14 1.15 -1.88
N LYS A 96 0.87 1.42 -1.54
CA LYS A 96 -0.31 0.84 -2.23
C LYS A 96 -0.77 1.65 -3.43
N MET A 97 -0.23 2.85 -3.63
CA MET A 97 -0.71 3.78 -4.67
C MET A 97 0.38 4.23 -5.63
N VAL A 98 1.64 4.24 -5.20
CA VAL A 98 2.78 4.74 -5.99
C VAL A 98 3.74 3.59 -6.28
N PRO A 99 3.82 3.14 -7.55
CA PRO A 99 4.81 2.15 -7.95
C PRO A 99 6.22 2.60 -7.57
N GLY A 100 7.00 1.69 -6.98
CA GLY A 100 8.36 1.98 -6.52
C GLY A 100 8.50 2.27 -5.02
N PHE A 101 7.40 2.52 -4.31
CA PHE A 101 7.36 2.55 -2.83
C PHE A 101 7.05 1.17 -2.22
N GLU A 102 6.95 0.13 -3.05
CA GLU A 102 6.74 -1.24 -2.61
C GLU A 102 8.01 -1.83 -2.00
N ASP A 103 7.83 -2.73 -1.02
CA ASP A 103 8.93 -3.52 -0.46
C ASP A 103 9.58 -4.39 -1.55
N LYS A 104 10.85 -4.14 -1.84
CA LYS A 104 11.64 -4.94 -2.77
C LYS A 104 12.36 -6.04 -2.01
N ARG A 105 11.99 -7.30 -2.26
CA ARG A 105 12.76 -8.47 -1.80
C ARG A 105 13.41 -9.16 -2.98
N LYS A 106 14.74 -9.25 -2.98
CA LYS A 106 15.48 -10.11 -3.90
C LYS A 106 15.68 -11.45 -3.22
N VAL A 107 14.97 -12.48 -3.68
CA VAL A 107 15.23 -13.87 -3.27
C VAL A 107 16.21 -14.46 -4.26
N THR A 108 17.40 -14.84 -3.79
CA THR A 108 18.39 -15.56 -4.59
C THR A 108 18.43 -16.98 -4.06
N ALA A 109 18.12 -17.95 -4.92
CA ALA A 109 18.17 -19.36 -4.57
C ALA A 109 18.92 -20.09 -5.69
N GLU A 110 19.85 -20.97 -5.32
CA GLU A 110 20.53 -21.86 -6.27
C GLU A 110 19.61 -23.04 -6.59
N ILE A 111 18.64 -22.79 -7.47
CA ILE A 111 17.68 -23.81 -7.90
C ILE A 111 18.18 -24.41 -9.20
N LYS A 112 18.48 -25.72 -9.20
CA LYS A 112 18.84 -26.46 -10.42
C LYS A 112 17.64 -26.65 -11.34
N THR A 113 16.46 -26.96 -10.78
CA THR A 113 15.21 -27.16 -11.52
C THR A 113 14.00 -26.82 -10.65
N VAL A 114 13.00 -26.11 -11.19
CA VAL A 114 11.68 -25.96 -10.56
C VAL A 114 10.73 -26.94 -11.25
N GLN A 115 10.15 -27.88 -10.51
CA GLN A 115 9.08 -28.76 -10.99
C GLN A 115 7.76 -28.40 -10.32
N VAL A 116 6.72 -28.21 -11.13
CA VAL A 116 5.34 -27.94 -10.68
C VAL A 116 4.48 -29.07 -11.21
N GLN A 117 3.87 -29.86 -10.31
CA GLN A 117 2.92 -30.90 -10.66
C GLN A 117 1.57 -30.57 -10.03
N TRP A 118 0.52 -30.54 -10.85
CA TRP A 118 -0.85 -30.43 -10.40
C TRP A 118 -1.37 -31.86 -10.19
N LEU A 119 -1.92 -32.15 -9.02
CA LEU A 119 -2.63 -33.40 -8.75
C LEU A 119 -4.10 -33.17 -9.10
N ASP A 120 -4.66 -34.03 -9.94
CA ASP A 120 -6.10 -34.03 -10.19
C ASP A 120 -6.83 -34.55 -8.95
N ASP A 121 -8.01 -33.99 -8.65
CA ASP A 121 -8.85 -34.27 -7.47
C ASP A 121 -9.32 -35.75 -7.37
N GLY A 122 -8.90 -36.63 -8.28
CA GLY A 122 -9.21 -38.06 -8.31
C GLY A 122 -8.06 -38.99 -7.89
N ASP A 123 -6.83 -38.48 -7.70
CA ASP A 123 -5.66 -39.30 -7.35
C ASP A 123 -5.29 -39.12 -5.86
N GLU A 124 -6.08 -39.72 -4.97
CA GLU A 124 -5.71 -39.83 -3.53
C GLU A 124 -4.47 -40.72 -3.28
N ASP A 125 -3.97 -41.44 -4.30
CA ASP A 125 -2.91 -42.45 -4.16
C ASP A 125 -1.52 -42.06 -4.71
N ALA A 126 -1.31 -40.82 -5.17
CA ALA A 126 0.03 -40.36 -5.58
C ALA A 126 0.87 -39.81 -4.41
N ARG A 127 0.83 -40.46 -3.23
CA ARG A 127 1.79 -40.17 -2.15
C ARG A 127 3.04 -41.04 -2.28
N ALA A 128 3.91 -40.65 -3.21
CA ALA A 128 5.31 -41.03 -3.17
C ALA A 128 6.19 -39.93 -3.78
N LEU A 129 6.06 -38.70 -3.26
CA LEU A 129 7.21 -37.81 -3.25
C LEU A 129 8.09 -38.27 -2.09
N ASP A 130 9.13 -39.02 -2.44
CA ASP A 130 10.17 -39.48 -1.53
C ASP A 130 10.73 -38.29 -0.70
N PRO A 131 10.45 -38.22 0.61
CA PRO A 131 10.95 -37.14 1.45
C PRO A 131 12.45 -37.28 1.79
N SER A 132 13.13 -38.31 1.28
CA SER A 132 14.57 -38.55 1.54
C SER A 132 15.52 -37.81 0.60
N ALA A 133 15.03 -37.04 -0.38
CA ALA A 133 15.85 -36.12 -1.14
C ALA A 133 16.12 -34.83 -0.33
N ASP A 134 17.03 -34.93 0.65
CA ASP A 134 17.77 -33.86 1.32
C ASP A 134 17.02 -32.52 1.50
N LEU A 135 16.06 -32.52 2.43
CA LEU A 135 15.59 -31.31 3.06
C LEU A 135 16.49 -30.99 4.26
N LEU A 136 17.51 -30.16 3.99
CA LEU A 136 18.16 -29.28 4.96
C LEU A 136 18.51 -29.93 6.31
N SER A 137 19.66 -30.63 6.34
CA SER A 137 20.33 -30.88 7.62
C SER A 137 20.68 -29.52 8.24
N PRO A 138 20.18 -29.14 9.43
CA PRO A 138 20.61 -27.93 10.09
C PRO A 138 22.06 -28.15 10.51
N GLY A 139 22.99 -27.48 9.82
CA GLY A 139 24.38 -27.40 10.26
C GLY A 139 24.41 -26.83 11.67
N SER A 140 24.55 -27.70 12.65
CA SER A 140 24.91 -27.38 14.02
C SER A 140 26.37 -26.93 14.03
N ASP A 141 26.61 -25.63 13.87
CA ASP A 141 27.89 -25.04 14.28
C ASP A 141 27.86 -24.81 15.79
N THR A 142 28.03 -25.90 16.53
CA THR A 142 28.67 -25.89 17.84
C THR A 142 29.98 -26.65 17.69
N ASP A 143 31.08 -25.91 17.74
CA ASP A 143 32.44 -26.23 18.22
C ASP A 143 33.33 -25.05 17.74
N LEU A 144 33.78 -24.08 18.53
CA LEU A 144 34.59 -24.15 19.76
C LEU A 144 35.68 -25.22 19.70
N VAL A 145 36.83 -24.90 19.09
CA VAL A 145 38.12 -25.52 19.47
C VAL A 145 39.30 -24.54 19.28
N HIS A 146 39.94 -24.24 20.41
CA HIS A 146 41.32 -23.83 20.72
C HIS A 146 42.01 -22.64 20.04
#